data_AF-A0A6M1ZSJ2-F1
#
_entry.id   AF-A0A6M1ZSJ2-F1
#
_cell.length_a   1.000
_cell.length_b   1.000
_cell.length_c   1.000
_cell.angle_alpha   90.00
_cell.angle_beta   90.00
_cell.angle_gamma   90.00
#
_symmetry.space_group_name_H-M   'P 1'
#
loop_
_entity.id
_entity.type
_entity.pdbx_description
1 polymer ?
#
loop_
_entity_poly.entity_id
_entity_poly.type
_entity_poly.pdbx_seq_one_letter_code
_entity_poly.pdbx_strand_id
1 'polypeptide(L)' 'MLAAGRGSKIKIEAYGNDAKEAISAILQLANNKFNIKY' A
#
# COMPACT_ATOMS: atom_id res chain seq x y z
N MET A 1 -1.58 9.56 -7.77
CA MET A 1 -2.20 8.22 -7.81
C MET A 1 -1.62 7.45 -8.98
N LEU A 2 -1.02 6.28 -8.73
CA LEU A 2 -0.63 5.37 -9.81
C LEU A 2 -1.92 4.71 -10.32
N ALA A 3 -2.17 4.74 -11.63
CA ALA A 3 -3.32 4.06 -12.26
C ALA A 3 -3.07 2.55 -12.37
N ALA A 4 -2.78 1.89 -11.24
CA ALA A 4 -2.63 0.45 -11.18
C ALA A 4 -4.02 -0.19 -11.30
N GLY A 5 -4.22 -1.00 -12.35
CA GLY A 5 -5.43 -1.76 -12.53
C GLY A 5 -5.59 -2.84 -11.46
N ARG A 6 -6.79 -3.40 -11.35
CA ARG A 6 -7.03 -4.55 -10.46
C ARG A 6 -6.14 -5.72 -10.88
N GLY A 7 -5.36 -6.26 -9.94
CA GLY A 7 -4.44 -7.37 -10.18
C GLY A 7 -3.03 -6.96 -10.63
N SER A 8 -2.76 -5.65 -10.79
CA SER A 8 -1.40 -5.16 -11.02
C SER A 8 -0.49 -5.46 -9.83
N LYS A 9 0.73 -5.93 -10.11
CA LYS A 9 1.79 -6.05 -9.10
C LYS A 9 2.48 -4.70 -8.96
N ILE A 10 2.63 -4.21 -7.73
CA ILE A 10 3.35 -2.97 -7.43
C ILE A 10 4.49 -3.27 -6.46
N LYS A 11 5.57 -2.48 -6.56
CA LYS A 11 6.69 -2.49 -5.62
C LYS A 11 6.65 -1.19 -4.82
N ILE A 12 6.90 -1.26 -3.52
CA ILE A 12 6.89 -0.12 -2.61
C ILE A 12 8.22 -0.10 -1.88
N GLU A 13 8.84 1.06 -1.81
CA GLU A 13 10.10 1.31 -1.11
C GLU A 13 9.91 2.53 -0.21
N ALA A 14 10.44 2.45 1.01
CA ALA A 14 10.35 3.52 2.01
C ALA A 14 11.73 3.70 2.65
N TYR A 15 12.06 4.95 2.97
CA TYR A 15 13.34 5.34 3.57
C TYR A 15 13.07 6.28 4.74
N GLY A 16 13.81 6.11 5.84
CA GLY A 16 13.61 6.87 7.08
C GLY A 16 13.51 5.97 8.30
N ASN A 17 13.41 6.58 9.48
CA ASN A 17 13.35 5.85 10.75
C ASN A 17 12.03 5.08 10.93
N ASP A 18 10.96 5.57 10.30
CA ASP A 18 9.60 5.03 10.31
C ASP A 18 9.28 4.14 9.09
N ALA A 19 10.28 3.88 8.22
CA ALA A 19 10.08 3.16 6.95
C ALA A 19 9.39 1.79 7.13
N LYS A 20 9.73 1.06 8.19
CA LYS A 20 9.10 -0.24 8.49
C LYS A 20 7.64 -0.10 8.86
N GLU A 21 7.30 0.90 9.67
CA GLU A 21 5.93 1.17 10.12
C GLU A 21 5.07 1.65 8.94
N ALA A 22 5.61 2.51 8.08
CA ALA A 22 4.96 2.97 6.86
C ALA A 22 4.63 1.82 5.90
N ILE A 23 5.60 0.93 5.64
CA ILE A 23 5.39 -0.27 4.80
C ILE A 23 4.29 -1.16 5.41
N SER A 24 4.35 -1.39 6.74
CA SER A 24 3.37 -2.22 7.45
C SER A 24 1.95 -1.65 7.33
N ALA A 25 1.78 -0.35 7.55
CA ALA A 25 0.50 0.33 7.44
C ALA A 25 -0.09 0.25 6.02
N ILE A 26 0.75 0.43 4.99
CA ILE A 26 0.32 0.34 3.60
C ILE A 26 -0.08 -1.10 3.25
N LEU A 27 0.67 -2.11 3.70
CA LEU A 27 0.31 -3.51 3.51
C LEU A 27 -1.03 -3.86 4.18
N GLN A 28 -1.24 -3.38 5.41
CA GLN A 28 -2.50 -3.57 6.12
C GLN A 28 -3.68 -2.91 5.38
N LEU A 29 -3.48 -1.68 4.89
CA LEU A 29 -4.47 -0.95 4.09
C LEU A 29 -4.82 -1.71 2.79
N ALA A 30 -3.81 -2.21 2.08
CA ALA A 30 -3.97 -2.95 0.84
C ALA A 30 -4.71 -4.29 1.05
N ASN A 31 -4.38 -5.02 2.12
CA ASN A 31 -5.08 -6.25 2.50
C ASN A 31 -6.55 -6.00 2.86
N ASN A 32 -6.83 -4.84 3.46
CA ASN A 32 -8.19 -4.36 3.73
C ASN A 32 -8.88 -3.77 2.50
N LYS A 33 -8.33 -3.98 1.28
CA LYS A 33 -8.86 -3.45 0.01
C LYS A 33 -9.09 -1.94 0.06
N PHE A 34 -8.20 -1.23 0.74
CA PHE A 34 -8.27 0.22 0.97
C PHE A 34 -9.55 0.70 1.66
N ASN A 35 -10.32 -0.21 2.29
CA ASN A 35 -11.63 0.08 2.87
C ASN A 35 -12.54 0.89 1.91
N ILE A 36 -12.41 0.65 0.60
CA ILE A 36 -13.22 1.31 -0.42
C ILE A 36 -14.64 0.76 -0.29
N LYS A 37 -15.50 1.51 0.39
CA LYS A 37 -16.95 1.26 0.39
C LYS A 37 -17.51 1.86 -0.89
N TYR A 38 -18.04 0.99 -1.75
CA TYR A 38 -18.83 1.39 -2.93
C TYR A 38 -20.23 1.83 -2.52
#